data_AF-A0A2T2SHI3-F1
#
_entry.id   AF-A0A2T2SHI3-F1
#
_cell.length_a   1.000
_cell.length_b   1.000
_cell.length_c   1.000
_cell.angle_alpha   90.00
_cell.angle_beta   90.00
_cell.angle_gamma   90.00
#
_symmetry.space_group_name_H-M   'P 1'
#
loop_
_entity.id
_entity.type
_entity.pdbx_description
1 polymer ?
#
loop_
_entity_poly.entity_id
_entity_poly.type
_entity_poly.pdbx_seq_one_letter_code
_entity_poly.pdbx_strand_id
1 'polypeptide(L)'
;TDVFVALDPAAAEMVEDEAYVFWKSDPDTERSSEDMVDFWSTWVDQYPILSIEDAMDEDDWAGWAMLTDAIGDEVQLVGDDLFVTNTERLTRGIEEGCGNSILIKPNQIGTLTETLNAIETARSHGFTAIVSHRSGETEDTTIADLAVATDTGQIKTGSASRSDRVAKYNQLLRIEEQLGDAAHYPGLDAFPRTS
;
A
#
# COMPACT_ATOMS: atom_id res chain seq x y z
N THR A 1 -4.96 -20.66 -3.89
CA THR A 1 -4.51 -19.80 -5.00
C THR A 1 -3.06 -19.45 -4.76
N ASP A 2 -2.20 -19.55 -5.77
CA ASP A 2 -0.75 -19.32 -5.63
C ASP A 2 -0.33 -17.87 -5.92
N VAL A 3 -1.20 -17.09 -6.58
CA VAL A 3 -0.96 -15.69 -6.97
C VAL A 3 -2.23 -14.87 -6.75
N PHE A 4 -2.08 -13.71 -6.10
CA PHE A 4 -3.17 -12.78 -5.80
C PHE A 4 -3.01 -11.47 -6.57
N VAL A 5 -4.05 -10.64 -6.56
CA VAL A 5 -4.06 -9.32 -7.17
C VAL A 5 -3.93 -8.26 -6.08
N ALA A 6 -3.05 -7.27 -6.32
CA ALA A 6 -3.00 -6.02 -5.58
C ALA A 6 -3.30 -4.87 -6.55
N LEU A 7 -4.16 -3.94 -6.15
CA LEU A 7 -4.60 -2.82 -6.97
C LEU A 7 -4.09 -1.50 -6.40
N ASP A 8 -3.77 -0.57 -7.28
CA ASP A 8 -3.49 0.84 -6.96
C ASP A 8 -4.30 1.69 -7.96
N PRO A 9 -5.60 1.90 -7.68
CA PRO A 9 -6.45 2.79 -8.47
C PRO A 9 -6.02 4.26 -8.45
N ALA A 10 -5.33 4.73 -7.41
CA ALA A 10 -5.06 6.15 -7.17
C ALA A 10 -6.34 7.00 -7.30
N ALA A 11 -7.35 6.68 -6.47
CA ALA A 11 -8.72 7.19 -6.63
C ALA A 11 -8.85 8.72 -6.57
N ALA A 12 -7.92 9.41 -5.90
CA ALA A 12 -7.84 10.88 -5.90
C ALA A 12 -7.77 11.47 -7.34
N GLU A 13 -7.12 10.77 -8.27
CA GLU A 13 -7.02 11.16 -9.69
C GLU A 13 -8.34 10.98 -10.46
N MET A 14 -9.37 10.41 -9.82
CA MET A 14 -10.70 10.22 -10.38
C MET A 14 -11.72 11.21 -9.80
N VAL A 15 -11.34 12.09 -8.88
CA VAL A 15 -12.27 13.04 -8.26
C VAL A 15 -12.51 14.24 -9.17
N GLU A 16 -13.76 14.44 -9.55
CA GLU A 16 -14.26 15.62 -10.25
C GLU A 16 -15.45 16.20 -9.48
N ASP A 17 -15.42 17.51 -9.17
CA ASP A 17 -16.50 18.22 -8.45
C ASP A 17 -17.03 17.50 -7.19
N GLU A 18 -16.11 16.97 -6.35
CA GLU A 18 -16.39 16.23 -5.10
C GLU A 18 -17.00 14.83 -5.27
N ALA A 19 -17.06 14.30 -6.50
CA ALA A 19 -17.51 12.94 -6.79
C ALA A 19 -16.42 12.13 -7.51
N TYR A 20 -16.46 10.79 -7.37
CA TYR A 20 -15.57 9.92 -8.13
C TYR A 20 -16.16 9.66 -9.53
N VAL A 21 -15.40 10.01 -10.57
CA VAL A 21 -15.80 9.89 -11.97
C VAL A 21 -14.79 9.03 -12.74
N PHE A 22 -15.29 7.92 -13.28
CA PHE A 22 -14.47 7.04 -14.12
C PHE A 22 -14.42 7.57 -15.56
N TRP A 23 -13.77 8.72 -15.75
CA TRP A 23 -13.78 9.56 -16.96
C TRP A 23 -13.56 8.83 -18.29
N LYS A 24 -12.93 7.66 -18.30
CA LYS A 24 -12.68 6.88 -19.51
C LYS A 24 -13.69 5.75 -19.74
N SER A 25 -14.09 5.05 -18.69
CA SER A 25 -14.90 3.84 -18.79
C SER A 25 -16.38 4.09 -18.53
N ASP A 26 -16.70 5.09 -17.71
CA ASP A 26 -18.06 5.45 -17.31
C ASP A 26 -18.13 6.94 -16.91
N PRO A 27 -17.96 7.87 -17.87
CA PRO A 27 -17.84 9.30 -17.60
C PRO A 27 -19.14 9.98 -17.16
N ASP A 28 -20.29 9.35 -17.41
CA ASP A 28 -21.62 9.93 -17.12
C ASP A 28 -22.14 9.54 -15.72
N THR A 29 -21.32 8.84 -14.92
CA THR A 29 -21.68 8.32 -13.60
C THR A 29 -20.78 8.94 -12.53
N GLU A 30 -21.36 9.85 -11.74
CA GLU A 30 -20.80 10.33 -10.48
C GLU A 30 -21.03 9.28 -9.39
N ARG A 31 -20.01 9.00 -8.59
CA ARG A 31 -20.07 8.07 -7.46
C ARG A 31 -19.77 8.81 -6.17
N SER A 32 -20.57 8.57 -5.14
CA SER A 32 -20.24 8.99 -3.78
C SER A 32 -19.20 8.06 -3.16
N SER A 33 -18.76 8.40 -1.94
CA SER A 33 -17.90 7.52 -1.15
C SER A 33 -18.58 6.17 -0.88
N GLU A 34 -19.89 6.15 -0.60
CA GLU A 34 -20.68 4.91 -0.45
C GLU A 34 -20.64 4.05 -1.73
N ASP A 35 -20.85 4.66 -2.89
CA ASP A 35 -20.82 3.95 -4.17
C ASP A 35 -19.43 3.34 -4.43
N MET A 36 -18.35 4.02 -4.03
CA MET A 36 -16.98 3.49 -4.11
C MET A 36 -16.74 2.33 -3.15
N VAL A 37 -17.29 2.38 -1.93
CA VAL A 37 -17.23 1.26 -0.97
C VAL A 37 -17.94 0.03 -1.54
N ASP A 38 -19.14 0.20 -2.07
CA ASP A 38 -19.91 -0.89 -2.71
C ASP A 38 -19.18 -1.45 -3.94
N PHE A 39 -18.54 -0.57 -4.72
CA PHE A 39 -17.74 -0.96 -5.88
C PHE A 39 -16.55 -1.85 -5.48
N TRP A 40 -15.76 -1.43 -4.49
CA TRP A 40 -14.61 -2.21 -4.03
C TRP A 40 -15.03 -3.52 -3.37
N SER A 41 -16.07 -3.51 -2.53
CA SER A 41 -16.62 -4.71 -1.89
C SER A 41 -17.03 -5.75 -2.94
N THR A 42 -17.73 -5.30 -3.99
CA THR A 42 -18.12 -6.16 -5.12
C THR A 42 -16.93 -6.75 -5.86
N TRP A 43 -15.82 -6.02 -6.00
CA TRP A 43 -14.62 -6.53 -6.68
C TRP A 43 -13.86 -7.56 -5.83
N VAL A 44 -13.77 -7.32 -4.53
CA VAL A 44 -13.17 -8.26 -3.57
C VAL A 44 -13.92 -9.60 -3.59
N ASP A 45 -15.26 -9.58 -3.68
CA ASP A 45 -16.07 -10.79 -3.81
C ASP A 45 -15.82 -11.56 -5.13
N GLN A 46 -15.46 -10.85 -6.20
CA GLN A 46 -15.38 -11.42 -7.55
C GLN A 46 -13.97 -11.92 -7.93
N TYR A 47 -12.93 -11.33 -7.34
CA TYR A 47 -11.55 -11.53 -7.74
C TYR A 47 -10.65 -11.82 -6.54
N PRO A 48 -9.51 -12.54 -6.71
CA PRO A 48 -8.59 -12.83 -5.62
C PRO A 48 -7.73 -11.59 -5.29
N ILE A 49 -8.38 -10.50 -4.89
CA ILE A 49 -7.76 -9.24 -4.48
C ILE A 49 -7.37 -9.37 -3.02
N LEU A 50 -6.08 -9.19 -2.72
CA LEU A 50 -5.54 -9.27 -1.35
C LEU A 50 -5.19 -7.88 -0.80
N SER A 51 -5.03 -6.89 -1.69
CA SER A 51 -4.59 -5.54 -1.32
C SER A 51 -5.12 -4.49 -2.29
N ILE A 52 -5.55 -3.35 -1.75
CA ILE A 52 -5.98 -2.17 -2.51
C ILE A 52 -5.30 -0.94 -1.89
N GLU A 53 -4.56 -0.20 -2.71
CA GLU A 53 -3.87 1.04 -2.38
C GLU A 53 -4.66 2.24 -2.90
N ASP A 54 -4.76 3.31 -2.11
CA ASP A 54 -5.45 4.56 -2.49
C ASP A 54 -6.82 4.35 -3.15
N ALA A 55 -7.64 3.52 -2.48
CA ALA A 55 -8.97 3.12 -2.92
C ALA A 55 -10.00 4.27 -2.88
N MET A 56 -9.73 5.27 -2.03
CA MET A 56 -10.53 6.48 -1.85
C MET A 56 -9.59 7.69 -1.99
N ASP A 57 -10.17 8.87 -2.16
CA ASP A 57 -9.44 10.14 -2.20
C ASP A 57 -8.62 10.38 -0.92
N GLU A 58 -7.51 11.13 -1.02
CA GLU A 58 -6.58 11.36 0.09
C GLU A 58 -7.19 12.16 1.25
N ASP A 59 -8.25 12.94 0.98
CA ASP A 59 -8.96 13.75 1.97
C ASP A 59 -10.37 13.24 2.29
N ASP A 60 -10.81 12.12 1.67
CA ASP A 60 -12.07 11.43 2.00
C ASP A 60 -11.92 10.48 3.19
N TRP A 61 -11.63 11.04 4.36
CA TRP A 61 -11.46 10.28 5.61
C TRP A 61 -12.71 9.49 6.01
N ALA A 62 -13.90 10.03 5.75
CA ALA A 62 -15.15 9.33 6.03
C ALA A 62 -15.30 8.10 5.13
N GLY A 63 -15.04 8.25 3.82
CA GLY A 63 -15.04 7.14 2.87
C GLY A 63 -14.00 6.07 3.22
N TRP A 64 -12.79 6.47 3.62
CA TRP A 64 -11.77 5.51 4.09
C TRP A 64 -12.21 4.72 5.32
N ALA A 65 -12.80 5.38 6.32
CA ALA A 65 -13.31 4.70 7.51
C ALA A 65 -14.44 3.72 7.14
N MET A 66 -15.35 4.13 6.26
CA MET A 66 -16.43 3.27 5.76
C MET A 66 -15.91 2.06 4.97
N LEU A 67 -14.92 2.27 4.10
CA LEU A 67 -14.28 1.18 3.35
C LEU A 67 -13.56 0.20 4.30
N THR A 68 -12.91 0.73 5.33
CA THR A 68 -12.18 -0.08 6.30
C THR A 68 -13.14 -0.92 7.15
N ASP A 69 -14.27 -0.37 7.57
CA ASP A 69 -15.34 -1.13 8.25
C ASP A 69 -15.96 -2.20 7.34
N ALA A 70 -16.12 -1.90 6.06
CA ALA A 70 -16.75 -2.82 5.10
C ALA A 70 -15.88 -4.02 4.75
N ILE A 71 -14.58 -3.82 4.46
CA ILE A 71 -13.71 -4.88 3.89
C ILE A 71 -12.31 -4.98 4.51
N GLY A 72 -11.99 -4.19 5.54
CA GLY A 72 -10.65 -4.13 6.13
C GLY A 72 -10.21 -5.38 6.90
N ASP A 73 -11.14 -6.30 7.20
CA ASP A 73 -10.88 -7.62 7.79
C ASP A 73 -10.66 -8.73 6.74
N GLU A 74 -10.84 -8.42 5.45
CA GLU A 74 -10.69 -9.37 4.34
C GLU A 74 -9.53 -8.97 3.42
N VAL A 75 -9.27 -7.66 3.30
CA VAL A 75 -8.32 -7.08 2.33
C VAL A 75 -7.40 -6.07 3.00
N GLN A 76 -6.14 -6.04 2.56
CA GLN A 76 -5.21 -5.00 2.95
C GLN A 76 -5.56 -3.67 2.26
N LEU A 77 -5.78 -2.62 3.05
CA LEU A 77 -6.10 -1.26 2.60
C LEU A 77 -4.90 -0.35 2.86
N VAL A 78 -4.20 0.00 1.78
CA VAL A 78 -2.91 0.70 1.83
C VAL A 78 -3.12 2.20 1.57
N GLY A 79 -2.77 3.05 2.53
CA GLY A 79 -2.68 4.49 2.31
C GLY A 79 -1.30 4.89 1.79
N ASP A 80 -1.23 5.45 0.59
CA ASP A 80 -0.05 6.10 0.02
C ASP A 80 -0.20 7.62 0.06
N ASP A 81 -1.07 8.20 -0.76
CA ASP A 81 -1.37 9.63 -0.72
C ASP A 81 -2.17 10.00 0.55
N LEU A 82 -2.98 9.06 1.08
CA LEU A 82 -3.65 9.24 2.38
C LEU A 82 -2.66 9.57 3.52
N PHE A 83 -1.49 8.93 3.54
CA PHE A 83 -0.54 9.05 4.66
C PHE A 83 0.75 9.78 4.32
N VAL A 84 1.16 9.83 3.05
CA VAL A 84 2.41 10.43 2.53
C VAL A 84 3.66 10.12 3.37
N THR A 85 3.77 8.90 3.90
CA THR A 85 4.85 8.51 4.84
C THR A 85 4.97 9.46 6.06
N ASN A 86 3.89 10.13 6.45
CA ASN A 86 3.85 11.11 7.54
C ASN A 86 3.16 10.51 8.78
N THR A 87 3.87 10.52 9.91
CA THR A 87 3.39 9.94 11.16
C THR A 87 2.16 10.64 11.74
N GLU A 88 1.95 11.93 11.49
CA GLU A 88 0.77 12.66 11.97
C GLU A 88 -0.49 12.22 11.22
N ARG A 89 -0.45 12.13 9.87
CA ARG A 89 -1.57 11.60 9.07
C ARG A 89 -1.81 10.12 9.37
N LEU A 90 -0.75 9.32 9.52
CA LEU A 90 -0.88 7.92 9.92
C LEU A 90 -1.55 7.78 11.30
N THR A 91 -1.14 8.57 12.28
CA THR A 91 -1.76 8.54 13.62
C THR A 91 -3.24 8.90 13.54
N ARG A 92 -3.59 9.92 12.78
CA ARG A 92 -5.00 10.27 12.52
C ARG A 92 -5.77 9.11 11.89
N GLY A 93 -5.21 8.47 10.87
CA GLY A 93 -5.86 7.32 10.23
C GLY A 93 -6.08 6.15 11.19
N ILE A 94 -5.11 5.87 12.04
CA ILE A 94 -5.26 4.85 13.10
C ILE A 94 -6.40 5.22 14.07
N GLU A 95 -6.48 6.48 14.49
CA GLU A 95 -7.53 6.96 15.42
C GLU A 95 -8.92 6.97 14.79
N GLU A 96 -9.03 7.30 13.51
CA GLU A 96 -10.29 7.37 12.74
C GLU A 96 -10.68 6.04 12.08
N GLY A 97 -9.86 4.99 12.21
CA GLY A 97 -10.13 3.68 11.62
C GLY A 97 -10.00 3.64 10.09
N CYS A 98 -9.08 4.41 9.53
CA CYS A 98 -8.83 4.52 8.09
C CYS A 98 -7.63 3.65 7.67
N GLY A 99 -7.88 2.68 6.79
CA GLY A 99 -6.88 1.77 6.26
C GLY A 99 -6.39 0.75 7.29
N ASN A 100 -5.50 -0.14 6.85
CA ASN A 100 -4.81 -1.10 7.72
C ASN A 100 -3.34 -1.34 7.29
N SER A 101 -2.85 -0.55 6.33
CA SER A 101 -1.48 -0.59 5.81
C SER A 101 -1.03 0.79 5.35
N ILE A 102 0.28 1.03 5.34
CA ILE A 102 0.89 2.26 4.81
C ILE A 102 1.92 1.93 3.72
N LEU A 103 1.92 2.72 2.65
CA LEU A 103 3.00 2.72 1.67
C LEU A 103 4.13 3.66 2.13
N ILE A 104 5.35 3.13 2.22
CA ILE A 104 6.52 3.85 2.73
C ILE A 104 7.41 4.27 1.57
N LYS A 105 7.49 5.58 1.31
CA LYS A 105 8.40 6.19 0.34
C LYS A 105 9.37 7.11 1.09
N PRO A 106 10.65 6.71 1.28
CA PRO A 106 11.61 7.48 2.08
C PRO A 106 11.76 8.95 1.66
N ASN A 107 11.55 9.24 0.37
CA ASN A 107 11.67 10.59 -0.15
C ASN A 107 10.42 11.48 0.06
N GLN A 108 9.27 10.93 0.48
CA GLN A 108 8.12 11.73 0.92
C GLN A 108 8.41 12.41 2.27
N ILE A 109 9.10 11.72 3.18
CA ILE A 109 9.42 12.24 4.53
C ILE A 109 10.83 12.84 4.63
N GLY A 110 11.77 12.36 3.81
CA GLY A 110 13.06 13.03 3.56
C GLY A 110 14.26 12.48 4.32
N THR A 111 14.07 11.75 5.43
CA THR A 111 15.18 11.11 6.17
C THR A 111 14.91 9.64 6.50
N LEU A 112 16.00 8.87 6.66
CA LEU A 112 15.91 7.47 7.10
C LEU A 112 15.31 7.35 8.51
N THR A 113 15.67 8.25 9.43
CA THR A 113 15.12 8.24 10.79
C THR A 113 13.60 8.40 10.78
N GLU A 114 13.09 9.36 10.02
CA GLU A 114 11.64 9.58 9.95
C GLU A 114 10.94 8.44 9.20
N THR A 115 11.58 7.86 8.18
CA THR A 115 11.10 6.65 7.50
C THR A 115 10.95 5.49 8.48
N LEU A 116 11.96 5.23 9.31
CA LEU A 116 11.94 4.18 10.34
C LEU A 116 10.87 4.46 11.40
N ASN A 117 10.67 5.73 11.77
CA ASN A 117 9.61 6.11 12.71
C ASN A 117 8.21 5.83 12.14
N ALA A 118 7.98 6.10 10.85
CA ALA A 118 6.71 5.79 10.19
C ALA A 118 6.45 4.28 10.16
N ILE A 119 7.45 3.47 9.81
CA ILE A 119 7.36 2.00 9.85
C ILE A 119 7.04 1.50 11.27
N GLU A 120 7.75 2.01 12.29
CA GLU A 120 7.51 1.61 13.69
C GLU A 120 6.11 2.02 14.18
N THR A 121 5.65 3.20 13.77
CA THR A 121 4.32 3.72 14.13
C THR A 121 3.23 2.83 13.56
N ALA A 122 3.32 2.46 12.29
CA ALA A 122 2.40 1.51 11.67
C ALA A 122 2.41 0.16 12.39
N ARG A 123 3.60 -0.42 12.58
CA ARG A 123 3.75 -1.75 13.19
C ARG A 123 3.22 -1.80 14.62
N SER A 124 3.49 -0.78 15.43
CA SER A 124 3.03 -0.73 16.84
C SER A 124 1.50 -0.65 16.98
N HIS A 125 0.79 -0.28 15.91
CA HIS A 125 -0.68 -0.24 15.85
C HIS A 125 -1.26 -1.37 14.98
N GLY A 126 -0.43 -2.36 14.64
CA GLY A 126 -0.84 -3.53 13.87
C GLY A 126 -1.16 -3.25 12.41
N PHE A 127 -0.68 -2.13 11.85
CA PHE A 127 -0.66 -1.90 10.41
C PHE A 127 0.54 -2.62 9.79
N THR A 128 0.39 -3.06 8.55
CA THR A 128 1.54 -3.42 7.71
C THR A 128 2.19 -2.17 7.12
N ALA A 129 3.48 -2.26 6.78
CA ALA A 129 4.19 -1.20 6.08
C ALA A 129 4.82 -1.80 4.82
N ILE A 130 4.63 -1.15 3.67
CA ILE A 130 5.13 -1.63 2.39
C ILE A 130 6.20 -0.65 1.89
N VAL A 131 7.46 -1.08 1.85
CA VAL A 131 8.52 -0.22 1.31
C VAL A 131 8.33 -0.09 -0.20
N SER A 132 8.34 1.14 -0.70
CA SER A 132 7.96 1.43 -2.09
C SER A 132 8.97 2.30 -2.83
N HIS A 133 9.01 2.10 -4.14
CA HIS A 133 9.76 2.92 -5.09
C HIS A 133 9.03 4.22 -5.44
N ARG A 134 9.59 5.02 -6.36
CA ARG A 134 8.87 6.12 -7.05
C ARG A 134 8.75 5.87 -8.55
N SER A 135 7.84 6.57 -9.23
CA SER A 135 7.69 6.46 -10.68
C SER A 135 9.00 6.79 -11.44
N GLY A 136 9.76 7.79 -10.98
CA GLY A 136 11.16 8.01 -11.36
C GLY A 136 12.11 7.32 -10.39
N GLU A 137 12.88 6.35 -10.87
CA GLU A 137 13.84 5.57 -10.07
C GLU A 137 15.25 5.60 -10.67
N THR A 138 16.22 5.18 -9.86
CA THR A 138 17.64 5.05 -10.23
C THR A 138 18.10 3.59 -10.10
N GLU A 139 19.39 3.35 -10.31
CA GLU A 139 20.05 2.08 -10.00
C GLU A 139 20.24 1.82 -8.50
N ASP A 140 19.94 2.79 -7.63
CA ASP A 140 20.03 2.65 -6.18
C ASP A 140 19.16 1.48 -5.69
N THR A 141 19.56 0.79 -4.62
CA THR A 141 18.83 -0.40 -4.12
C THR A 141 18.45 -0.31 -2.65
N THR A 142 18.58 0.86 -2.03
CA THR A 142 18.38 1.09 -0.60
C THR A 142 17.06 0.54 -0.08
N ILE A 143 15.99 0.63 -0.87
CA ILE A 143 14.67 0.13 -0.46
C ILE A 143 14.59 -1.40 -0.29
N ALA A 144 15.45 -2.16 -0.97
CA ALA A 144 15.55 -3.61 -0.78
C ALA A 144 16.13 -3.94 0.60
N ASP A 145 17.28 -3.32 0.92
CA ASP A 145 17.92 -3.46 2.23
C ASP A 145 17.02 -2.93 3.36
N LEU A 146 16.33 -1.81 3.13
CA LEU A 146 15.37 -1.25 4.10
C LEU A 146 14.23 -2.23 4.39
N ALA A 147 13.62 -2.82 3.37
CA ALA A 147 12.51 -3.76 3.53
C ALA A 147 12.90 -4.97 4.40
N VAL A 148 14.10 -5.52 4.18
CA VAL A 148 14.63 -6.64 4.96
C VAL A 148 15.06 -6.20 6.36
N ALA A 149 15.75 -5.07 6.49
CA ALA A 149 16.24 -4.57 7.78
C ALA A 149 15.10 -4.23 8.77
N THR A 150 13.92 -3.90 8.24
CA THR A 150 12.74 -3.54 9.03
C THR A 150 11.69 -4.65 9.12
N ASP A 151 11.95 -5.80 8.50
CA ASP A 151 11.06 -6.97 8.47
C ASP A 151 9.62 -6.59 8.06
N THR A 152 9.52 -5.78 7.02
CA THR A 152 8.21 -5.28 6.51
C THR A 152 7.39 -6.36 5.81
N GLY A 153 8.03 -7.45 5.39
CA GLY A 153 7.40 -8.57 4.68
C GLY A 153 6.93 -8.27 3.24
N GLN A 154 6.84 -6.99 2.84
CA GLN A 154 6.29 -6.56 1.57
C GLN A 154 7.12 -5.44 0.93
N ILE A 155 7.20 -5.43 -0.40
CA ILE A 155 7.89 -4.39 -1.18
C ILE A 155 7.16 -4.09 -2.49
N LYS A 156 6.96 -2.81 -2.82
CA LYS A 156 6.41 -2.34 -4.10
C LYS A 156 7.52 -1.68 -4.93
N THR A 157 8.23 -2.49 -5.73
CA THR A 157 9.37 -2.00 -6.53
C THR A 157 9.21 -2.12 -8.06
N GLY A 158 7.99 -2.35 -8.54
CA GLY A 158 7.63 -2.25 -9.97
C GLY A 158 7.64 -3.57 -10.74
N SER A 159 7.51 -3.51 -12.06
CA SER A 159 7.50 -4.71 -12.90
C SER A 159 8.86 -5.41 -12.93
N ALA A 160 8.89 -6.69 -13.32
CA ALA A 160 10.11 -7.46 -13.62
C ALA A 160 10.75 -7.05 -14.96
N SER A 161 10.81 -5.75 -15.24
CA SER A 161 11.42 -5.15 -16.42
C SER A 161 11.98 -3.77 -16.06
N ARG A 162 12.92 -3.29 -16.88
CA ARG A 162 13.70 -2.05 -16.68
C ARG A 162 14.65 -2.13 -15.47
N SER A 163 15.90 -1.70 -15.68
CA SER A 163 16.96 -1.86 -14.68
C SER A 163 16.72 -1.07 -13.40
N ASP A 164 16.00 0.05 -13.47
CA ASP A 164 15.61 0.86 -12.30
C ASP A 164 14.71 0.08 -11.32
N ARG A 165 14.02 -0.96 -11.78
CA ARG A 165 13.21 -1.89 -10.97
C ARG A 165 13.96 -3.17 -10.63
N VAL A 166 14.51 -3.80 -11.66
CA VAL A 166 15.20 -5.10 -11.54
C VAL A 166 16.44 -5.04 -10.65
N ALA A 167 17.09 -3.88 -10.51
CA ALA A 167 18.18 -3.70 -9.57
C ALA A 167 17.79 -4.05 -8.12
N LYS A 168 16.58 -3.69 -7.68
CA LYS A 168 16.08 -3.98 -6.33
C LYS A 168 15.77 -5.46 -6.14
N TYR A 169 15.15 -6.10 -7.14
CA TYR A 169 14.95 -7.55 -7.13
C TYR A 169 16.27 -8.32 -7.07
N ASN A 170 17.26 -7.91 -7.87
CA ASN A 170 18.59 -8.50 -7.83
C ASN A 170 19.27 -8.31 -6.46
N GLN A 171 19.00 -7.20 -5.78
CA GLN A 171 19.51 -6.96 -4.44
C GLN A 171 18.84 -7.88 -3.41
N LEU A 172 17.52 -8.07 -3.48
CA LEU A 172 16.81 -9.03 -2.63
C LEU A 172 17.35 -10.47 -2.80
N LEU A 173 17.63 -10.89 -4.04
CA LEU A 173 18.26 -12.19 -4.30
C LEU A 173 19.65 -12.32 -3.65
N ARG A 174 20.45 -11.25 -3.66
CA ARG A 174 21.75 -11.23 -2.99
C ARG A 174 21.61 -11.24 -1.47
N ILE A 175 20.64 -10.54 -0.92
CA ILE A 175 20.38 -10.53 0.53
C ILE A 175 19.94 -11.91 0.99
N GLU A 176 19.03 -12.56 0.26
CA GLU A 176 18.60 -13.94 0.54
C GLU A 176 19.78 -14.92 0.46
N GLU A 177 20.60 -14.84 -0.60
CA GLU A 177 21.82 -15.66 -0.74
C GLU A 177 22.80 -15.45 0.45
N GLN A 178 22.96 -14.21 0.91
CA GLN A 178 23.84 -13.87 2.03
C GLN A 178 23.31 -14.36 3.39
N LEU A 179 22.00 -14.30 3.60
CA LEU A 179 21.35 -14.77 4.82
C LEU A 179 21.32 -16.31 4.90
N GLY A 180 21.27 -17.00 3.75
CA GLY A 180 21.25 -18.45 3.68
C GLY A 180 20.10 -19.03 4.51
N ASP A 181 20.41 -19.96 5.42
CA ASP A 181 19.40 -20.61 6.27
C ASP A 181 18.68 -19.65 7.24
N ALA A 182 19.19 -18.42 7.43
CA ALA A 182 18.51 -17.40 8.23
C ALA A 182 17.45 -16.62 7.44
N ALA A 183 17.38 -16.77 6.12
CA ALA A 183 16.37 -16.12 5.30
C ALA A 183 14.98 -16.71 5.56
N HIS A 184 13.98 -15.84 5.71
CA HIS A 184 12.58 -16.23 5.83
C HIS A 184 11.74 -15.38 4.88
N TYR A 185 10.97 -16.05 4.01
CA TYR A 185 9.97 -15.42 3.18
C TYR A 185 8.58 -15.68 3.79
N PRO A 186 7.88 -14.64 4.28
CA PRO A 186 6.64 -14.83 5.04
C PRO A 186 5.44 -15.32 4.20
N GLY A 187 5.48 -15.16 2.87
CA GLY A 187 4.35 -15.54 2.02
C GLY A 187 3.05 -14.84 2.46
N LEU A 188 1.99 -15.61 2.70
CA LEU A 188 0.70 -15.08 3.16
C LEU A 188 0.74 -14.53 4.59
N ASP A 189 1.70 -14.94 5.41
CA ASP A 189 1.83 -14.41 6.78
C ASP A 189 2.21 -12.92 6.78
N ALA A 190 2.63 -12.37 5.63
CA ALA A 190 2.81 -10.93 5.44
C ALA A 190 1.50 -10.13 5.47
N PHE A 191 0.33 -10.80 5.43
CA PHE A 191 -1.01 -10.20 5.39
C PHE A 191 -1.83 -10.65 6.62
N PRO A 192 -1.49 -10.17 7.84
CA PRO A 192 -2.02 -10.71 9.09
C PRO A 192 -3.51 -10.46 9.33
N ARG A 193 -4.15 -9.63 8.50
CA ARG A 193 -5.57 -9.25 8.60
C ARG A 193 -6.43 -9.77 7.45
N THR A 194 -5.90 -10.56 6.52
CA THR A 194 -6.69 -11.15 5.44
C THR A 194 -6.96 -12.62 5.79
N SER A 195 -8.21 -12.98 6.09
CA SER A 195 -8.60 -14.34 6.51
C SER A 195 -8.86 -15.30 5.35
#